data_AF-A0A963CWZ7-F1
#
_entry.id   AF-A0A963CWZ7-F1
#
_cell.length_a   1.000
_cell.length_b   1.000
_cell.length_c   1.000
_cell.angle_alpha   90.00
_cell.angle_beta   90.00
_cell.angle_gamma   90.00
#
_symmetry.space_group_name_H-M   'P 1'
#
loop_
_entity.id
_entity.type
_entity.pdbx_description
1 polymer ?
#
loop_
_entity_poly.entity_id
_entity_poly.type
_entity_poly.pdbx_seq_one_letter_code
_entity_poly.pdbx_strand_id
1 'polypeptide(L)'
;MPFDPRPYFAHLPDPRRETQNKLHKLHDILMMVLCAVLSGVEDWVGMEAFAEEKEAWLRGFLALPNGIPSHDTLSDVMGRI
;
A
#
# COMPACT_ATOMS: atom_id res chain seq x y z
N MET A 1 -13.15 -11.45 -9.38
CA MET A 1 -13.79 -10.66 -8.30
C MET A 1 -14.45 -9.46 -8.95
N PRO A 2 -15.73 -9.15 -8.71
CA PRO A 2 -16.45 -8.13 -9.49
C PRO A 2 -16.09 -6.69 -9.13
N PHE A 3 -15.17 -6.45 -8.20
CA PHE A 3 -14.62 -5.14 -7.89
C PHE A 3 -13.09 -5.25 -7.75
N ASP A 4 -12.38 -5.10 -8.87
CA ASP A 4 -10.97 -4.77 -8.84
C ASP A 4 -10.86 -3.24 -8.81
N PRO A 5 -10.38 -2.63 -7.71
CA PRO A 5 -10.27 -1.17 -7.64
C PRO A 5 -9.02 -0.61 -8.32
N ARG A 6 -8.06 -1.46 -8.73
CA ARG A 6 -6.81 -1.03 -9.38
C ARG A 6 -7.01 -0.16 -10.63
N PRO A 7 -8.00 -0.41 -11.51
CA PRO A 7 -8.27 0.44 -12.66
C PRO A 7 -8.62 1.89 -12.32
N TYR A 8 -9.23 2.16 -11.16
CA TYR A 8 -9.55 3.54 -10.74
C TYR A 8 -8.29 4.36 -10.43
N PHE A 9 -7.18 3.67 -10.11
CA PHE A 9 -5.88 4.29 -9.84
C PHE A 9 -4.94 4.25 -11.04
N ALA A 10 -5.36 3.72 -12.20
CA ALA A 10 -4.49 3.49 -13.36
C ALA A 10 -3.87 4.78 -13.94
N HIS A 11 -4.52 5.92 -13.72
CA HIS A 11 -4.07 7.22 -14.19
C HIS A 11 -3.45 8.08 -13.08
N LEU A 12 -3.29 7.56 -11.86
CA LEU A 12 -2.62 8.29 -10.79
C LEU A 12 -1.10 8.25 -11.04
N PRO A 13 -0.46 9.37 -11.40
CA PRO A 13 0.99 9.41 -11.54
C PRO A 13 1.63 9.18 -10.17
N ASP A 14 2.75 8.49 -10.15
CA ASP A 14 3.49 8.28 -8.90
C ASP A 14 4.22 9.58 -8.50
N PRO A 15 3.80 10.25 -7.41
CA PRO A 15 4.36 11.56 -7.04
C PRO A 15 5.76 11.44 -6.41
N ARG A 16 6.24 10.20 -6.17
CA ARG A 16 7.52 9.93 -5.52
C ARG A 16 8.65 10.09 -6.52
N ARG A 17 9.75 10.67 -6.06
CA ARG A 17 10.98 10.82 -6.85
C ARG A 17 11.53 9.45 -7.25
N GLU A 18 11.98 9.33 -8.49
CA GLU A 18 12.69 8.14 -8.98
C GLU A 18 14.06 8.06 -8.31
N THR A 19 14.19 7.18 -7.31
CA THR A 19 15.40 6.96 -6.52
C THR A 19 15.55 5.47 -6.22
N GLN A 20 16.74 5.06 -5.77
CA GLN A 20 16.98 3.67 -5.34
C GLN A 20 16.11 3.24 -4.14
N ASN A 21 15.55 4.20 -3.38
CA ASN A 21 14.71 3.93 -2.22
C ASN A 21 13.23 3.70 -2.60
N LYS A 22 12.87 3.80 -3.88
CA LYS A 22 11.50 3.52 -4.37
C LYS A 22 11.26 2.02 -4.49
N LEU A 23 11.26 1.33 -3.35
CA LEU A 23 11.23 -0.13 -3.26
C LEU A 23 9.83 -0.73 -3.43
N HIS A 24 8.78 0.01 -3.06
CA HIS A 24 7.41 -0.50 -3.07
C HIS A 24 6.60 0.09 -4.22
N LYS A 25 5.79 -0.75 -4.88
CA LYS A 25 4.88 -0.30 -5.94
C LYS A 25 3.81 0.61 -5.33
N LEU A 26 3.50 1.72 -6.02
CA LEU A 26 2.47 2.65 -5.54
C LEU A 26 1.13 1.94 -5.35
N HIS A 27 0.73 1.12 -6.33
CA HIS A 27 -0.50 0.34 -6.23
C HIS A 27 -0.52 -0.62 -5.04
N ASP A 28 0.61 -1.25 -4.68
CA ASP A 28 0.66 -2.14 -3.52
C ASP A 28 0.41 -1.34 -2.23
N ILE A 29 1.02 -0.16 -2.10
CA ILE A 29 0.80 0.77 -0.96
C ILE A 29 -0.67 1.19 -0.89
N LEU A 30 -1.24 1.70 -1.99
CA LEU A 30 -2.62 2.19 -2.04
C LEU A 30 -3.63 1.11 -1.63
N MET A 31 -3.46 -0.09 -2.16
CA MET A 31 -4.34 -1.22 -1.87
C MET A 31 -4.21 -1.68 -0.42
N MET A 32 -2.98 -1.71 0.11
CA MET A 32 -2.72 -2.06 1.51
C MET A 32 -3.38 -1.07 2.46
N VAL A 33 -3.19 0.24 2.25
CA VAL A 33 -3.83 1.31 3.05
C VAL A 33 -5.35 1.21 2.97
N LEU A 34 -5.91 1.01 1.76
CA LEU A 34 -7.35 0.82 1.58
C LEU A 34 -7.88 -0.38 2.38
N CYS A 35 -7.21 -1.53 2.33
CA CYS A 35 -7.60 -2.71 3.08
C CYS A 35 -7.54 -2.48 4.60
N ALA A 36 -6.52 -1.78 5.09
CA ALA A 36 -6.38 -1.48 6.51
C ALA A 36 -7.48 -0.53 7.00
N VAL A 37 -7.76 0.56 6.26
CA VAL A 37 -8.84 1.50 6.57
C VAL A 37 -10.21 0.82 6.58
N LEU A 38 -10.50 -0.03 5.58
CA LEU A 38 -11.74 -0.81 5.53
C LEU A 38 -11.86 -1.82 6.68
N SER A 39 -10.73 -2.21 7.28
CA SER A 39 -10.66 -3.08 8.46
C SER A 39 -10.73 -2.31 9.79
N GLY A 40 -10.93 -0.98 9.74
CA GLY A 40 -11.04 -0.12 10.92
C GLY A 40 -9.70 0.32 11.53
N VAL A 41 -8.60 0.22 10.77
CA VAL A 41 -7.28 0.69 11.21
C VAL A 41 -7.12 2.17 10.83
N GLU A 42 -6.82 3.02 11.80
CA GLU A 42 -6.86 4.48 11.65
C GLU A 42 -5.49 5.16 11.74
N ASP A 43 -4.42 4.43 12.07
CA ASP A 43 -3.06 4.96 12.24
C ASP A 43 -2.01 4.15 11.45
N TRP A 44 -0.91 4.81 11.07
CA TRP A 44 0.10 4.21 10.19
C TRP A 44 0.81 2.99 10.79
N VAL A 45 1.06 3.01 12.10
CA VAL A 45 1.71 1.89 12.80
C VAL A 45 0.76 0.68 12.82
N GLY A 46 -0.52 0.92 13.07
CA GLY A 46 -1.57 -0.08 12.95
C GLY A 46 -1.68 -0.63 11.52
N MET A 47 -1.51 0.20 10.49
CA MET A 47 -1.57 -0.26 9.09
C MET A 47 -0.40 -1.18 8.73
N GLU A 48 0.81 -0.86 9.19
CA GLU A 48 1.98 -1.74 9.07
C GLU A 48 1.71 -3.07 9.78
N ALA A 49 1.28 -3.03 11.05
CA ALA A 49 0.98 -4.24 11.83
C ALA A 49 -0.14 -5.10 11.20
N PHE A 50 -1.19 -4.47 10.68
CA PHE A 50 -2.24 -5.15 9.92
C PHE A 50 -1.68 -5.84 8.68
N ALA A 51 -0.80 -5.15 7.94
CA ALA A 51 -0.24 -5.69 6.72
C ALA A 51 0.74 -6.84 6.97
N GLU A 52 1.50 -6.81 8.07
CA GLU A 52 2.30 -7.94 8.55
C GLU A 52 1.41 -9.12 8.95
N GLU A 53 0.36 -8.91 9.74
CA GLU A 53 -0.57 -9.98 10.16
C GLU A 53 -1.28 -10.62 8.96
N LYS A 54 -1.60 -9.82 7.93
CA LYS A 54 -2.34 -10.25 6.74
C LYS A 54 -1.44 -10.47 5.52
N GLU A 55 -0.12 -10.52 5.66
CA GLU A 55 0.80 -10.58 4.52
C GLU A 55 0.47 -11.73 3.56
N ALA A 56 0.22 -12.94 4.11
CA ALA A 56 -0.12 -14.11 3.31
C ALA A 56 -1.39 -13.91 2.47
N TRP A 57 -2.39 -13.20 3.00
CA TRP A 57 -3.62 -12.87 2.28
C TRP A 57 -3.38 -11.76 1.24
N LEU A 58 -2.63 -10.71 1.61
CA LEU A 58 -2.27 -9.60 0.74
C LEU A 58 -1.47 -10.08 -0.48
N ARG A 59 -0.54 -11.02 -0.31
CA ARG A 59 0.23 -11.64 -1.41
C ARG A 59 -0.63 -12.39 -2.42
N GLY A 60 -1.89 -12.69 -2.10
CA GLY A 60 -2.84 -13.24 -3.06
C GLY A 60 -3.20 -12.27 -4.20
N PHE A 61 -3.00 -10.97 -4.01
CA PHE A 61 -3.35 -9.95 -5.02
C PHE A 61 -2.39 -8.75 -5.11
N LEU A 62 -1.45 -8.60 -4.17
CA LEU A 62 -0.36 -7.63 -4.19
C LEU A 62 0.98 -8.31 -4.52
N ALA A 63 1.89 -7.58 -5.18
CA ALA A 63 3.18 -8.15 -5.56
C ALA A 63 4.18 -8.14 -4.39
N LEU A 64 4.24 -7.04 -3.63
CA LEU A 64 5.10 -6.85 -2.45
C LEU A 64 6.54 -7.32 -2.69
N PRO A 65 7.25 -6.77 -3.71
CA PRO A 65 8.57 -7.24 -4.12
C PRO A 65 9.64 -7.07 -3.03
N ASN A 66 9.45 -6.12 -2.11
CA ASN A 66 10.33 -5.84 -0.98
C ASN A 66 9.60 -6.00 0.36
N GLY A 67 8.56 -6.84 0.42
CA GLY A 67 7.75 -7.03 1.63
C GLY A 67 6.85 -5.86 1.96
N ILE A 68 6.46 -5.77 3.24
CA ILE A 68 5.58 -4.75 3.79
C ILE A 68 6.37 -3.42 3.93
N PRO A 69 5.87 -2.30 3.39
CA PRO A 69 6.45 -0.98 3.63
C PRO A 69 6.25 -0.56 5.10
N SER A 70 7.23 0.16 5.66
CA SER A 70 7.11 0.71 7.02
C SER A 70 6.02 1.77 7.12
N HIS A 71 5.52 2.04 8.34
CA HIS A 71 4.58 3.13 8.61
C HIS A 71 5.09 4.50 8.14
N ASP A 72 6.40 4.76 8.22
CA ASP A 72 7.02 5.98 7.67
C ASP A 72 6.88 6.05 6.14
N THR A 73 7.08 4.91 5.46
CA THR A 73 6.89 4.81 4.00
C THR A 73 5.43 5.03 3.65
N LEU A 74 4.49 4.42 4.38
CA LEU A 74 3.07 4.61 4.17
C LEU A 74 2.67 6.08 4.31
N SER A 75 3.08 6.72 5.40
CA SER A 75 2.79 8.13 5.68
C SER A 75 3.39 9.08 4.63
N ASP A 76 4.66 8.90 4.23
CA ASP A 76 5.31 9.71 3.21
C ASP A 76 4.60 9.61 1.86
N VAL A 77 4.25 8.40 1.43
CA VAL A 77 3.59 8.19 0.13
C VAL A 77 2.18 8.75 0.13
N MET A 78 1.40 8.47 1.18
CA MET A 78 0.03 8.97 1.30
C MET A 78 -0.03 10.49 1.44
N GLY A 79 0.96 11.13 2.08
CA GLY A 79 1.06 12.58 2.18
C GLY A 79 1.45 13.31 0.88
N ARG A 80 1.84 12.57 -0.16
CA ARG A 80 2.22 13.12 -1.48
C ARG A 80 1.12 12.99 -2.54
N ILE A 81 0.07 12.24 -2.25
CA ILE A 81 -1.10 12.01 -3.11
C ILE A 81 -2.15 13.08 -2.80
#